data_AF-A0A2N1QWE9-F1
#
_entry.id   AF-A0A2N1QWE9-F1
#
_cell.length_a   1.000
_cell.length_b   1.000
_cell.length_c   1.000
_cell.angle_alpha   90.00
_cell.angle_beta   90.00
_cell.angle_gamma   90.00
#
_symmetry.space_group_name_H-M   'P 1'
#
loop_
_entity.id
_entity.type
_entity.pdbx_description
1 polymer ?
#
loop_
_entity_poly.entity_id
_entity_poly.type
_entity_poly.pdbx_seq_one_letter_code
_entity_poly.pdbx_strand_id
1 'polypeptide(L)'
;MKKKLVRLDKLIVDRQMVLSRTLAQNYIEEGRVQVDGITIKKTASMVPFDSNISLDAPEKEWVSRGAHKLIRALDHFDIDPSGLTCIDVGASTGGFTDVLLSRGAKKVYAVDVGYGQLAWKLRNDPRVVVMERTNARHLTSDMIDCEKVDMIVSDASFISLKLLLKPLEALISDDSTMVVLVKPQFEVGREKVGRGVVHDPLLHEETLKDLASFIENETKLGLYNATYSPIRGPEGNIEFLFLLGSKSNTILKHANIDFMKLVEEAHEATQ
;
A
#
# COMPACT_ATOMS: atom_id res chain seq x y z
N MET A 1 22.31 -46.08 0.94
CA MET A 1 22.55 -44.93 1.86
C MET A 1 21.20 -44.32 2.23
N LYS A 2 20.93 -44.04 3.52
CA LYS A 2 19.69 -43.36 3.92
C LYS A 2 19.69 -41.94 3.33
N LYS A 3 18.68 -41.60 2.51
CA LYS A 3 18.49 -40.23 2.03
C LYS A 3 18.32 -39.30 3.23
N LYS A 4 19.11 -38.23 3.29
CA LYS A 4 19.02 -37.23 4.35
C LYS A 4 17.69 -36.49 4.19
N LEU A 5 16.79 -36.66 5.14
CA LEU A 5 15.50 -35.98 5.17
C LEU A 5 15.64 -34.61 5.84
N VAL A 6 14.99 -33.62 5.27
CA VAL A 6 14.92 -32.25 5.79
C VAL A 6 13.48 -31.78 5.76
N ARG A 7 13.13 -30.79 6.59
CA ARG A 7 11.79 -30.20 6.54
C ARG A 7 11.61 -29.40 5.26
N LEU A 8 10.46 -29.57 4.61
CA LEU A 8 10.11 -28.90 3.36
C LEU A 8 10.15 -27.37 3.48
N ASP A 9 9.53 -26.81 4.52
CA ASP A 9 9.52 -25.35 4.78
C ASP A 9 10.93 -24.75 4.87
N LYS A 10 11.85 -25.47 5.52
CA LYS A 10 13.25 -25.09 5.62
C LYS A 10 13.96 -25.26 4.28
N LEU A 11 13.75 -26.36 3.58
CA LEU A 11 14.41 -26.64 2.30
C LEU A 11 14.05 -25.60 1.23
N ILE A 12 12.80 -25.12 1.19
CA ILE A 12 12.35 -24.05 0.29
C ILE A 12 13.14 -22.75 0.54
N VAL A 13 13.34 -22.38 1.81
CA VAL A 13 14.11 -21.19 2.20
C VAL A 13 15.61 -21.37 1.96
N ASP A 14 16.16 -22.53 2.31
CA ASP A 14 17.58 -22.87 2.10
C ASP A 14 17.92 -22.84 0.58
N ARG A 15 16.96 -23.16 -0.29
CA ARG A 15 17.06 -23.02 -1.75
C ARG A 15 16.70 -21.63 -2.29
N GLN A 16 16.48 -20.66 -1.41
CA GLN A 16 16.17 -19.26 -1.74
C GLN A 16 14.92 -19.10 -2.62
N MET A 17 13.98 -20.03 -2.55
CA MET A 17 12.73 -19.96 -3.32
C MET A 17 11.74 -18.95 -2.73
N VAL A 18 11.86 -18.62 -1.43
CA VAL A 18 11.09 -17.59 -0.73
C VAL A 18 11.95 -16.92 0.36
N LEU A 19 11.49 -15.77 0.86
CA LEU A 19 12.24 -14.97 1.84
C LEU A 19 12.20 -15.48 3.29
N SER A 20 11.19 -16.30 3.66
CA SER A 20 11.05 -16.74 5.05
C SER A 20 10.36 -18.10 5.19
N ARG A 21 10.61 -18.77 6.33
CA ARG A 21 9.97 -20.06 6.63
C ARG A 21 8.46 -19.93 6.79
N THR A 22 7.98 -18.85 7.38
CA THR A 22 6.54 -18.57 7.51
C THR A 22 5.87 -18.50 6.14
N LEU A 23 6.54 -17.88 5.17
CA LEU A 23 6.01 -17.77 3.81
C LEU A 23 6.02 -19.10 3.08
N ALA A 24 7.10 -19.88 3.22
CA ALA A 24 7.13 -21.26 2.73
C ALA A 24 5.98 -22.09 3.32
N GLN A 25 5.68 -21.92 4.60
CA GLN A 25 4.57 -22.61 5.27
C GLN A 25 3.22 -22.23 4.67
N ASN A 26 2.97 -20.93 4.43
CA ASN A 26 1.73 -20.46 3.80
C ASN A 26 1.54 -21.08 2.41
N TYR A 27 2.56 -21.07 1.56
CA TYR A 27 2.46 -21.67 0.23
C TYR A 27 2.27 -23.20 0.25
N ILE A 28 2.86 -23.88 1.24
CA ILE A 28 2.58 -25.30 1.48
C ILE A 28 1.08 -25.46 1.81
N GLU A 29 0.56 -24.73 2.79
CA GLU A 29 -0.83 -24.84 3.25
C GLU A 29 -1.85 -24.51 2.14
N GLU A 30 -1.55 -23.52 1.30
CA GLU A 30 -2.33 -23.14 0.12
C GLU A 30 -2.26 -24.19 -1.02
N GLY A 31 -1.37 -25.19 -0.93
CA GLY A 31 -1.19 -26.21 -1.95
C GLY A 31 -0.41 -25.75 -3.19
N ARG A 32 0.36 -24.67 -3.05
CA ARG A 32 1.20 -24.09 -4.11
C ARG A 32 2.59 -24.71 -4.20
N VAL A 33 2.88 -25.71 -3.37
CA VAL A 33 4.16 -26.42 -3.35
C VAL A 33 3.97 -27.85 -3.82
N GLN A 34 4.75 -28.25 -4.82
CA GLN A 34 4.85 -29.62 -5.29
C GLN A 34 6.25 -30.18 -5.03
N VAL A 35 6.31 -31.42 -4.55
CA VAL A 35 7.54 -32.17 -4.37
C VAL A 35 7.46 -33.40 -5.27
N ASP A 36 8.39 -33.51 -6.22
CA ASP A 36 8.42 -34.59 -7.22
C ASP A 36 7.06 -34.77 -7.94
N GLY A 37 6.39 -33.64 -8.23
CA GLY A 37 5.09 -33.59 -8.91
C GLY A 37 3.85 -33.76 -8.01
N ILE A 38 4.04 -33.96 -6.69
CA ILE A 38 2.94 -34.17 -5.74
C ILE A 38 2.74 -32.92 -4.89
N THR A 39 1.52 -32.37 -4.88
CA THR A 39 1.17 -31.23 -4.01
C THR A 39 1.26 -31.63 -2.54
N ILE A 40 2.07 -30.89 -1.77
CA ILE A 40 2.22 -31.08 -0.33
C ILE A 40 1.50 -29.96 0.40
N LYS A 41 0.63 -30.31 1.35
CA LYS A 41 -0.11 -29.35 2.20
C LYS A 41 0.30 -29.31 3.67
N LYS A 42 1.23 -30.19 4.08
CA LYS A 42 1.68 -30.29 5.47
C LYS A 42 3.04 -29.60 5.62
N THR A 43 3.05 -28.47 6.32
CA THR A 43 4.24 -27.59 6.53
C THR A 43 5.46 -28.30 7.13
N ALA A 44 5.22 -29.25 8.04
CA ALA A 44 6.27 -30.02 8.70
C ALA A 44 6.67 -31.31 7.94
N SER A 45 6.31 -31.44 6.65
CA SER A 45 6.68 -32.62 5.85
C SER A 45 8.18 -32.78 5.74
N MET A 46 8.67 -34.00 5.94
CA MET A 46 10.07 -34.36 5.77
C MET A 46 10.27 -34.90 4.36
N VAL A 47 11.14 -34.25 3.59
CA VAL A 47 11.43 -34.61 2.21
C VAL A 47 12.92 -34.91 2.04
N PRO A 48 13.30 -35.77 1.09
CA PRO A 48 14.69 -35.91 0.69
C PRO A 48 15.32 -34.57 0.32
N PHE A 49 16.57 -34.34 0.75
CA PHE A 49 17.30 -33.12 0.43
C PHE A 49 17.45 -32.88 -1.09
N ASP A 50 17.44 -33.96 -1.88
CA ASP A 50 17.57 -33.98 -3.35
C ASP A 50 16.23 -33.93 -4.10
N SER A 51 15.09 -33.85 -3.41
CA SER A 51 13.78 -33.80 -4.09
C SER A 51 13.64 -32.58 -5.00
N ASN A 52 12.94 -32.75 -6.12
CA ASN A 52 12.59 -31.65 -7.00
C ASN A 52 11.42 -30.89 -6.39
N ILE A 53 11.57 -29.57 -6.20
CA ILE A 53 10.53 -28.72 -5.60
C ILE A 53 10.09 -27.72 -6.66
N SER A 54 8.80 -27.74 -6.98
CA SER A 54 8.14 -26.68 -7.72
C SER A 54 7.31 -25.85 -6.75
N LEU A 55 7.42 -24.54 -6.87
CA LEU A 55 6.69 -23.57 -6.06
C LEU A 55 6.00 -22.59 -7.00
N ASP A 56 4.67 -22.57 -6.93
CA ASP A 56 3.84 -21.55 -7.58
C ASP A 56 3.79 -20.31 -6.68
N ALA A 57 4.92 -19.60 -6.60
CA ALA A 57 5.03 -18.32 -5.91
C ALA A 57 4.77 -17.19 -6.91
N PRO A 58 4.16 -16.07 -6.45
CA PRO A 58 4.08 -14.87 -7.26
C PRO A 58 5.48 -14.41 -7.67
N GLU A 59 5.62 -13.91 -8.91
CA GLU A 59 6.90 -13.46 -9.49
C GLU A 59 7.63 -12.42 -8.62
N LYS A 60 6.88 -11.70 -7.78
CA LYS A 60 7.42 -10.76 -6.81
C LYS A 60 6.71 -10.85 -5.46
N GLU A 61 7.49 -11.13 -4.43
CA GLU A 61 7.06 -10.99 -3.04
C GLU A 61 7.24 -9.53 -2.59
N TRP A 62 6.14 -8.91 -2.16
CA TRP A 62 6.15 -7.57 -1.57
C TRP A 62 6.44 -7.65 -0.07
N VAL A 63 7.12 -6.64 0.47
CA VAL A 63 7.39 -6.58 1.92
C VAL A 63 6.13 -6.48 2.78
N SER A 64 4.99 -6.12 2.19
CA SER A 64 3.69 -6.01 2.86
C SER A 64 2.53 -6.13 1.89
N ARG A 65 1.38 -6.62 2.38
CA ARG A 65 0.10 -6.65 1.65
C ARG A 65 -0.34 -5.26 1.18
N GLY A 66 0.09 -4.20 1.89
CA GLY A 66 -0.19 -2.82 1.51
C GLY A 66 0.24 -2.49 0.08
N ALA A 67 1.27 -3.15 -0.45
CA ALA A 67 1.70 -2.98 -1.85
C ALA A 67 0.56 -3.07 -2.86
N HIS A 68 -0.37 -4.01 -2.67
CA HIS A 68 -1.49 -4.21 -3.60
C HIS A 68 -2.43 -3.00 -3.69
N LYS A 69 -2.53 -2.20 -2.62
CA LYS A 69 -3.34 -0.97 -2.65
C LYS A 69 -2.74 0.05 -3.61
N LEU A 70 -1.44 0.31 -3.49
CA LEU A 70 -0.76 1.27 -4.38
C LEU A 70 -0.65 0.74 -5.82
N ILE A 71 -0.42 -0.56 -6.02
CA ILE A 71 -0.43 -1.18 -7.35
C ILE A 71 -1.76 -0.89 -8.05
N ARG A 72 -2.88 -1.17 -7.37
CA ARG A 72 -4.21 -0.88 -7.92
C ARG A 72 -4.38 0.60 -8.23
N ALA A 73 -3.94 1.49 -7.34
CA ALA A 73 -4.04 2.92 -7.57
C ALA A 73 -3.27 3.34 -8.83
N LEU A 74 -2.00 2.95 -8.95
CA LEU A 74 -1.14 3.33 -10.09
C LEU A 74 -1.69 2.76 -11.40
N ASP A 75 -2.15 1.51 -11.41
CA ASP A 75 -2.71 0.88 -12.61
C ASP A 75 -4.07 1.48 -13.01
N HIS A 76 -4.95 1.73 -12.03
CA HIS A 76 -6.27 2.29 -12.30
C HIS A 76 -6.20 3.76 -12.72
N PHE A 77 -5.29 4.54 -12.13
CA PHE A 77 -5.12 5.95 -12.44
C PHE A 77 -4.16 6.21 -13.60
N ASP A 78 -3.53 5.17 -14.16
CA ASP A 78 -2.53 5.27 -15.23
C ASP A 78 -1.37 6.20 -14.87
N ILE A 79 -0.82 6.01 -13.67
CA ILE A 79 0.30 6.81 -13.13
C ILE A 79 1.59 6.00 -13.13
N ASP A 80 2.61 6.55 -13.80
CA ASP A 80 3.97 5.99 -13.80
C ASP A 80 4.88 6.77 -12.84
N PRO A 81 5.36 6.15 -11.74
CA PRO A 81 6.31 6.78 -10.83
C PRO A 81 7.77 6.74 -11.33
N SER A 82 8.03 6.20 -12.52
CA SER A 82 9.38 6.06 -13.07
C SER A 82 10.10 7.42 -13.16
N GLY A 83 11.31 7.47 -12.60
CA GLY A 83 12.12 8.68 -12.57
C GLY A 83 11.68 9.74 -11.55
N LEU A 84 10.55 9.55 -10.87
CA LEU A 84 9.99 10.53 -9.94
C LEU A 84 10.65 10.51 -8.56
N THR A 85 10.63 11.66 -7.89
CA THR A 85 10.91 11.81 -6.46
C THR A 85 9.60 11.73 -5.69
N CYS A 86 9.47 10.71 -4.86
CA CYS A 86 8.22 10.39 -4.18
C CYS A 86 8.33 10.57 -2.65
N ILE A 87 7.20 10.84 -2.00
CA ILE A 87 7.04 10.72 -0.54
C ILE A 87 6.05 9.59 -0.25
N ASP A 88 6.41 8.68 0.63
CA ASP A 88 5.54 7.64 1.18
C ASP A 88 5.18 7.97 2.63
N VAL A 89 3.96 8.46 2.84
CA VAL A 89 3.43 8.87 4.15
C VAL A 89 2.76 7.68 4.83
N GLY A 90 3.26 7.31 6.01
CA GLY A 90 2.84 6.09 6.71
C GLY A 90 3.51 4.85 6.15
N ALA A 91 4.79 4.95 5.79
CA ALA A 91 5.54 3.89 5.10
C ALA A 91 5.49 2.54 5.83
N SER A 92 5.43 2.54 7.17
CA SER A 92 5.37 1.37 8.03
C SER A 92 6.41 0.31 7.65
N THR A 93 5.97 -0.89 7.22
CA THR A 93 6.85 -1.97 6.74
C THR A 93 7.46 -1.71 5.36
N GLY A 94 6.92 -0.75 4.60
CA GLY A 94 7.45 -0.25 3.34
C GLY A 94 6.73 -0.77 2.09
N GLY A 95 5.48 -1.21 2.19
CA GLY A 95 4.74 -1.77 1.06
C GLY A 95 4.60 -0.80 -0.12
N PHE A 96 4.28 0.47 0.16
CA PHE A 96 4.17 1.51 -0.87
C PHE A 96 5.54 1.91 -1.42
N THR A 97 6.51 2.14 -0.52
CA THR A 97 7.92 2.37 -0.89
C THR A 97 8.45 1.28 -1.84
N ASP A 98 8.23 0.00 -1.55
CA ASP A 98 8.66 -1.12 -2.41
C ASP A 98 8.02 -1.03 -3.81
N VAL A 99 6.73 -0.72 -3.90
CA VAL A 99 6.02 -0.54 -5.17
C VAL A 99 6.56 0.65 -5.97
N LEU A 100 6.85 1.78 -5.33
CA LEU A 100 7.43 2.95 -5.99
C LEU A 100 8.81 2.60 -6.58
N LEU A 101 9.70 2.02 -5.76
CA LEU A 101 11.04 1.62 -6.21
C LEU A 101 11.01 0.55 -7.31
N SER A 102 10.05 -0.37 -7.19
CA SER A 102 9.75 -1.42 -8.16
C SER A 102 9.37 -0.87 -9.52
N ARG A 103 8.66 0.26 -9.55
CA ARG A 103 8.20 0.92 -10.77
C ARG A 103 9.12 2.05 -11.21
N GLY A 104 10.35 2.07 -10.71
CA GLY A 104 11.40 2.94 -11.23
C GLY A 104 11.47 4.32 -10.57
N ALA A 105 10.82 4.54 -9.42
CA ALA A 105 10.99 5.79 -8.67
C ALA A 105 12.49 6.06 -8.42
N LYS A 106 12.90 7.30 -8.68
CA LYS A 106 14.28 7.75 -8.54
C LYS A 106 14.69 7.86 -7.08
N LYS A 107 13.79 8.37 -6.23
CA LYS A 107 14.01 8.59 -4.81
C LYS A 107 12.69 8.49 -4.06
N VAL A 108 12.69 7.90 -2.86
CA VAL A 108 11.51 7.79 -2.00
C VAL A 108 11.84 8.26 -0.59
N TYR A 109 11.12 9.27 -0.10
CA TYR A 109 11.14 9.67 1.31
C TYR A 109 10.10 8.85 2.06
N ALA A 110 10.55 7.85 2.82
CA ALA A 110 9.70 6.95 3.60
C ALA A 110 9.44 7.56 4.99
N VAL A 111 8.28 8.20 5.16
CA VAL A 111 7.91 8.94 6.37
C VAL A 111 7.02 8.09 7.26
N ASP A 112 7.42 7.91 8.52
CA ASP A 112 6.60 7.21 9.51
C ASP A 112 6.77 7.79 10.91
N VAL A 113 5.70 7.76 11.71
CA VAL A 113 5.73 8.15 13.13
C VAL A 113 6.34 7.06 14.02
N GLY A 114 6.31 5.81 13.55
CA GLY A 114 6.92 4.66 14.17
C GLY A 114 8.44 4.65 14.04
N TYR A 115 9.04 3.61 14.62
CA TYR A 115 10.48 3.40 14.61
C TYR A 115 10.80 1.92 14.37
N GLY A 116 11.78 1.66 13.50
CA GLY A 116 12.27 0.32 13.19
C GLY A 116 11.29 -0.54 12.38
N GLN A 117 10.28 0.05 11.73
CA GLN A 117 9.24 -0.72 11.02
C GLN A 117 9.65 -1.08 9.60
N LEU A 118 10.38 -0.18 8.92
CA LEU A 118 10.72 -0.33 7.51
C LEU A 118 11.61 -1.56 7.29
N ALA A 119 11.24 -2.40 6.32
CA ALA A 119 11.97 -3.62 5.99
C ALA A 119 13.46 -3.34 5.70
N TRP A 120 14.34 -4.21 6.19
CA TRP A 120 15.80 -4.02 6.11
C TRP A 120 16.29 -3.78 4.68
N LYS A 121 15.74 -4.50 3.69
CA LYS A 121 16.08 -4.31 2.27
C LYS A 121 15.81 -2.89 1.80
N LEU A 122 14.66 -2.32 2.17
CA LEU A 122 14.27 -0.96 1.77
C LEU A 122 15.07 0.10 2.51
N ARG A 123 15.31 -0.12 3.81
CA ARG A 123 16.16 0.78 4.62
C ARG A 123 17.56 0.95 4.05
N ASN A 124 18.10 -0.09 3.42
CA ASN A 124 19.44 -0.07 2.83
C ASN A 124 19.44 0.23 1.32
N ASP A 125 18.28 0.47 0.70
CA ASP A 125 18.24 0.89 -0.71
C ASP A 125 18.71 2.35 -0.80
N PRO A 126 19.73 2.68 -1.63
CA PRO A 126 20.29 4.03 -1.72
C PRO A 126 19.29 5.08 -2.23
N ARG A 127 18.16 4.66 -2.81
CA ARG A 127 17.09 5.55 -3.27
C ARG A 127 16.11 5.91 -2.15
N VAL A 128 16.19 5.27 -0.98
CA VAL A 128 15.27 5.49 0.13
C VAL A 128 15.89 6.41 1.17
N VAL A 129 15.17 7.47 1.53
CA VAL A 129 15.47 8.31 2.68
C VAL A 129 14.49 7.95 3.79
N VAL A 130 15.00 7.39 4.88
CA VAL A 130 14.18 6.93 6.01
C VAL A 130 13.93 8.10 6.97
N MET A 131 12.66 8.47 7.14
CA MET A 131 12.21 9.55 8.02
C MET A 131 11.30 8.97 9.11
N GLU A 132 11.90 8.27 10.08
CA GLU A 132 11.20 7.67 11.22
C GLU A 132 10.96 8.70 12.33
N ARG A 133 10.01 8.41 13.23
CA ARG A 133 9.55 9.33 14.29
C ARG A 133 9.18 10.71 13.76
N THR A 134 8.74 10.77 12.50
CA THR A 134 8.43 12.01 11.79
C THR A 134 6.92 12.07 11.58
N ASN A 135 6.30 13.10 12.14
CA ASN A 135 4.88 13.33 11.93
C ASN A 135 4.68 14.09 10.62
N ALA A 136 3.96 13.47 9.67
CA ALA A 136 3.66 14.06 8.37
C ALA A 136 3.00 15.44 8.45
N ARG A 137 2.31 15.75 9.57
CA ARG A 137 1.72 17.07 9.82
C ARG A 137 2.72 18.21 9.93
N HIS A 138 3.99 17.88 10.14
CA HIS A 138 5.08 18.83 10.36
C HIS A 138 6.15 18.73 9.28
N LEU A 139 5.89 17.98 8.20
CA LEU A 139 6.81 17.93 7.07
C LEU A 139 6.91 19.30 6.41
N THR A 140 8.14 19.65 6.05
CA THR A 140 8.46 20.87 5.30
C THR A 140 9.41 20.53 4.16
N SER A 141 9.49 21.43 3.18
CA SER A 141 10.47 21.37 2.08
C SER A 141 11.93 21.47 2.55
N ASP A 142 12.20 21.82 3.81
CA ASP A 142 13.56 21.82 4.36
C ASP A 142 13.94 20.44 4.91
N MET A 143 12.96 19.67 5.39
CA MET A 143 13.17 18.30 5.88
C MET A 143 13.34 17.29 4.75
N ILE A 144 12.79 17.63 3.59
CA ILE A 144 12.85 16.86 2.36
C ILE A 144 13.83 17.63 1.50
N ASP A 145 14.98 17.06 1.15
CA ASP A 145 16.03 17.73 0.35
C ASP A 145 15.58 17.94 -1.12
N CYS A 146 14.51 18.73 -1.29
CA CYS A 146 13.74 18.98 -2.50
C CYS A 146 12.70 20.09 -2.23
N GLU A 147 12.66 21.12 -3.08
CA GLU A 147 11.70 22.22 -2.95
C GLU A 147 10.25 21.75 -3.17
N LYS A 148 10.01 20.86 -4.14
CA LYS A 148 8.72 20.25 -4.45
C LYS A 148 8.87 18.82 -4.95
N VAL A 149 8.02 17.91 -4.49
CA VAL A 149 8.07 16.49 -4.88
C VAL A 149 7.12 16.18 -6.03
N ASP A 150 7.48 15.22 -6.86
CA ASP A 150 6.69 14.83 -8.03
C ASP A 150 5.45 14.01 -7.63
N MET A 151 5.59 13.16 -6.62
CA MET A 151 4.51 12.29 -6.17
C MET A 151 4.42 12.13 -4.66
N ILE A 152 3.22 12.11 -4.11
CA ILE A 152 2.97 11.75 -2.71
C ILE A 152 2.01 10.57 -2.65
N VAL A 153 2.34 9.55 -1.87
CA VAL A 153 1.43 8.44 -1.55
C VAL A 153 1.18 8.42 -0.04
N SER A 154 -0.03 8.08 0.40
CA SER A 154 -0.37 8.08 1.84
C SER A 154 -1.23 6.88 2.24
N ASP A 155 -0.73 6.09 3.19
CA ASP A 155 -1.45 5.02 3.91
C ASP A 155 -1.38 5.25 5.44
N ALA A 156 -1.61 6.49 5.88
CA ALA A 156 -1.61 6.82 7.30
C ALA A 156 -2.81 6.19 8.05
N SER A 157 -2.61 5.84 9.32
CA SER A 157 -3.66 5.29 10.20
C SER A 157 -3.86 6.18 11.43
N PHE A 158 -5.04 6.10 12.05
CA PHE A 158 -5.40 6.85 13.28
C PHE A 158 -5.40 8.38 13.14
N ILE A 159 -5.49 8.88 11.91
CA ILE A 159 -5.57 10.30 11.58
C ILE A 159 -6.48 10.50 10.37
N SER A 160 -7.31 11.54 10.42
CA SER A 160 -8.11 11.96 9.26
C SER A 160 -7.21 12.62 8.21
N LEU A 161 -7.46 12.30 6.94
CA LEU A 161 -6.83 12.96 5.80
C LEU A 161 -7.03 14.47 5.82
N LYS A 162 -8.12 14.99 6.40
CA LYS A 162 -8.34 16.44 6.53
C LYS A 162 -7.20 17.16 7.28
N LEU A 163 -6.53 16.46 8.20
CA LEU A 163 -5.37 16.98 8.94
C LEU A 163 -4.04 16.77 8.21
N LEU A 164 -3.97 15.81 7.29
CA LEU A 164 -2.76 15.49 6.53
C LEU A 164 -2.67 16.26 5.20
N LEU A 165 -3.78 16.50 4.53
CA LEU A 165 -3.76 17.11 3.19
C LEU A 165 -3.21 18.55 3.20
N LYS A 166 -3.52 19.36 4.23
CA LYS A 166 -3.03 20.74 4.34
C LYS A 166 -1.49 20.86 4.40
N PRO A 167 -0.76 20.09 5.22
CA PRO A 167 0.69 20.12 5.17
C PRO A 167 1.26 19.50 3.88
N LEU A 168 0.60 18.48 3.31
CA LEU A 168 1.08 17.82 2.09
C LEU A 168 0.90 18.67 0.83
N GLU A 169 -0.15 19.49 0.73
CA GLU A 169 -0.33 20.40 -0.43
C GLU A 169 0.78 21.45 -0.54
N ALA A 170 1.47 21.77 0.56
CA ALA A 170 2.60 22.70 0.55
C ALA A 170 3.86 22.10 -0.10
N LEU A 171 3.92 20.77 -0.24
CA LEU A 171 5.08 20.03 -0.75
C LEU A 171 4.96 19.68 -2.23
N ILE A 172 3.80 19.91 -2.85
CA ILE A 172 3.55 19.54 -4.24
C ILE A 172 3.68 20.73 -5.19
N SER A 173 4.01 20.43 -6.44
CA SER A 173 3.99 21.36 -7.58
C SER A 173 2.66 21.27 -8.32
N ASP A 174 2.46 22.14 -9.31
CA ASP A 174 1.25 22.13 -10.13
C ASP A 174 1.10 20.82 -10.92
N ASP A 175 2.21 20.19 -11.29
CA ASP A 175 2.24 18.94 -12.07
C ASP A 175 2.31 17.68 -11.20
N SER A 176 2.47 17.85 -9.89
CA SER A 176 2.62 16.74 -8.95
C SER A 176 1.32 15.96 -8.78
N THR A 177 1.47 14.67 -8.50
CA THR A 177 0.36 13.75 -8.27
C THR A 177 0.34 13.26 -6.83
N MET A 178 -0.85 13.04 -6.27
CA MET A 178 -1.00 12.47 -4.95
C MET A 178 -2.01 11.33 -4.95
N VAL A 179 -1.65 10.21 -4.34
CA VAL A 179 -2.54 9.06 -4.12
C VAL A 179 -2.74 8.86 -2.64
N VAL A 180 -3.94 9.09 -2.13
CA VAL A 180 -4.25 8.95 -0.71
C VAL A 180 -5.24 7.83 -0.46
N LEU A 181 -4.97 7.02 0.56
CA LEU A 181 -5.88 5.99 1.01
C LEU A 181 -6.88 6.58 2.01
N VAL A 182 -8.15 6.57 1.63
CA VAL A 182 -9.28 6.99 2.44
C VAL A 182 -9.75 5.80 3.28
N LYS A 183 -9.73 5.97 4.59
CA LYS A 183 -10.11 4.94 5.57
C LYS A 183 -11.35 5.41 6.31
N PRO A 184 -12.56 4.98 5.92
CA PRO A 184 -13.79 5.49 6.50
C PRO A 184 -13.81 5.48 8.03
N GLN A 185 -13.27 4.44 8.66
CA GLN A 185 -13.18 4.29 10.11
C GLN A 185 -12.36 5.38 10.84
N PHE A 186 -11.52 6.15 10.13
CA PHE A 186 -10.77 7.27 10.68
C PHE A 186 -11.31 8.64 10.26
N GLU A 187 -12.21 8.68 9.29
CA GLU A 187 -12.85 9.91 8.81
C GLU A 187 -14.21 10.11 9.47
N VAL A 188 -14.95 9.03 9.72
CA VAL A 188 -16.21 9.12 10.44
C VAL A 188 -15.96 9.47 11.91
N GLY A 189 -16.74 10.42 12.43
CA GLY A 189 -16.67 10.80 13.83
C GLY A 189 -16.84 9.59 14.76
N ARG A 190 -16.23 9.64 15.95
CA ARG A 190 -16.20 8.52 16.91
C ARG A 190 -17.58 7.92 17.23
N GLU A 191 -18.65 8.70 17.08
CA GLU A 191 -20.03 8.29 17.36
C GLU A 191 -20.64 7.38 16.27
N LYS A 192 -20.11 7.44 15.04
CA LYS A 192 -20.57 6.63 13.89
C LYS A 192 -19.72 5.37 13.68
N VAL A 193 -18.57 5.25 14.35
CA VAL A 193 -17.74 4.04 14.35
C VAL A 193 -18.25 3.11 15.44
N GLY A 194 -18.83 1.97 15.06
CA GLY A 194 -19.23 0.92 16.02
C GLY A 194 -17.99 0.21 16.63
N ARG A 195 -17.77 -1.05 16.28
CA ARG A 195 -16.63 -1.86 16.78
C ARG A 195 -15.34 -1.65 15.98
N GLY A 196 -15.05 -0.44 15.51
CA GLY A 196 -13.88 -0.14 14.67
C GLY A 196 -14.06 -0.45 13.16
N VAL A 197 -15.18 -1.06 12.78
CA VAL A 197 -15.48 -1.41 11.38
C VAL A 197 -16.72 -0.67 10.88
N VAL A 198 -16.60 -0.06 9.71
CA VAL A 198 -17.71 0.60 8.99
C VAL A 198 -18.22 -0.35 7.92
N HIS A 199 -19.43 -0.86 8.11
CA HIS A 199 -20.08 -1.81 7.17
C HIS A 199 -21.16 -1.17 6.29
N ASP A 200 -21.69 -0.01 6.68
CA ASP A 200 -22.80 0.63 5.98
C ASP A 200 -22.30 1.32 4.69
N PRO A 201 -22.77 0.88 3.49
CA PRO A 201 -22.43 1.53 2.23
C PRO A 201 -22.77 3.03 2.21
N LEU A 202 -23.89 3.43 2.83
CA LEU A 202 -24.30 4.84 2.85
C LEU A 202 -23.32 5.67 3.68
N LEU A 203 -22.77 5.09 4.75
CA LEU A 203 -21.77 5.77 5.56
C LEU A 203 -20.42 5.87 4.84
N HIS A 204 -20.06 4.87 4.02
CA HIS A 204 -18.91 4.97 3.12
C HIS A 204 -19.11 6.12 2.12
N GLU A 205 -20.26 6.17 1.45
CA GLU A 205 -20.58 7.22 0.48
C GLU A 205 -20.56 8.62 1.12
N GLU A 206 -21.21 8.79 2.28
CA GLU A 206 -21.21 10.04 3.05
C GLU A 206 -19.77 10.49 3.34
N THR A 207 -18.92 9.55 3.75
CA THR A 207 -17.52 9.82 4.07
C THR A 207 -16.72 10.29 2.85
N LEU A 208 -16.90 9.63 1.70
CA LEU A 208 -16.20 10.00 0.47
C LEU A 208 -16.66 11.38 -0.03
N LYS A 209 -17.97 11.67 0.03
CA LYS A 209 -18.54 12.97 -0.33
C LYS A 209 -18.07 14.08 0.60
N ASP A 210 -18.05 13.85 1.91
CA ASP A 210 -17.57 14.81 2.89
C ASP A 210 -16.09 15.13 2.70
N LEU A 211 -15.25 14.10 2.46
CA LEU A 211 -13.83 14.32 2.18
C LEU A 211 -13.61 15.04 0.84
N ALA A 212 -14.35 14.69 -0.22
CA ALA A 212 -14.28 15.37 -1.50
C ALA A 212 -14.69 16.85 -1.39
N SER A 213 -15.75 17.15 -0.62
CA SER A 213 -16.18 18.52 -0.32
C SER A 213 -15.12 19.29 0.45
N PHE A 214 -14.48 18.65 1.44
CA PHE A 214 -13.35 19.27 2.15
C PHE A 214 -12.19 19.58 1.20
N ILE A 215 -11.79 18.64 0.35
CA ILE A 215 -10.71 18.85 -0.63
C ILE A 215 -11.04 20.07 -1.51
N GLU A 216 -12.25 20.12 -2.06
CA GLU A 216 -12.65 21.20 -2.95
C GLU A 216 -12.69 22.57 -2.26
N ASN A 217 -13.18 22.64 -1.01
CA ASN A 217 -13.43 23.93 -0.36
C ASN A 217 -12.27 24.42 0.53
N GLU A 218 -11.46 23.51 1.06
CA GLU A 218 -10.49 23.82 2.14
C GLU A 218 -9.03 23.61 1.75
N THR A 219 -8.78 23.19 0.50
CA THR A 219 -7.43 22.89 -0.01
C THR A 219 -7.21 23.48 -1.41
N LYS A 220 -5.96 23.53 -1.85
CA LYS A 220 -5.56 23.86 -3.23
C LYS A 220 -5.58 22.65 -4.17
N LEU A 221 -6.02 21.51 -3.66
CA LEU A 221 -6.05 20.25 -4.39
C LEU A 221 -7.38 20.08 -5.13
N GLY A 222 -7.33 19.42 -6.28
CA GLY A 222 -8.48 18.87 -6.98
C GLY A 222 -8.55 17.36 -6.79
N LEU A 223 -9.77 16.82 -6.72
CA LEU A 223 -10.03 15.39 -6.80
C LEU A 223 -10.22 14.98 -8.27
N TYR A 224 -9.26 14.25 -8.82
CA TYR A 224 -9.24 13.89 -10.24
C TYR A 224 -9.87 12.53 -10.50
N ASN A 225 -9.70 11.56 -9.60
CA ASN A 225 -10.27 10.22 -9.75
C ASN A 225 -10.39 9.51 -8.40
N ALA A 226 -11.18 8.45 -8.32
CA ALA A 226 -11.32 7.62 -7.13
C ALA A 226 -11.51 6.15 -7.49
N THR A 227 -10.97 5.25 -6.66
CA THR A 227 -11.20 3.80 -6.74
C THR A 227 -11.23 3.20 -5.34
N TYR A 228 -11.36 1.87 -5.22
CA TYR A 228 -11.30 1.17 -3.94
C TYR A 228 -10.01 0.34 -3.80
N SER A 229 -9.60 0.05 -2.57
CA SER A 229 -8.48 -0.85 -2.28
C SER A 229 -8.85 -2.30 -2.64
N PRO A 230 -7.99 -3.09 -3.28
CA PRO A 230 -8.29 -4.48 -3.63
C PRO A 230 -8.26 -5.42 -2.43
N ILE A 231 -7.78 -4.92 -1.27
CA ILE A 231 -7.72 -5.65 -0.02
C ILE A 231 -8.42 -4.85 1.07
N ARG A 232 -9.05 -5.56 2.01
CA ARG A 232 -9.61 -4.94 3.22
C ARG A 232 -8.49 -4.55 4.18
N GLY A 233 -8.75 -3.52 5.00
CA GLY A 233 -7.92 -3.18 6.15
C GLY A 233 -7.84 -4.33 7.16
N PRO A 234 -6.92 -4.28 8.14
CA PRO A 234 -6.69 -5.38 9.09
C PRO A 234 -7.94 -5.86 9.84
N GLU A 235 -8.86 -4.95 10.15
CA GLU A 235 -10.12 -5.25 10.85
C GLU A 235 -11.29 -5.56 9.89
N GLY A 236 -11.04 -5.64 8.57
CA GLY A 236 -12.05 -5.94 7.56
C GLY A 236 -12.74 -4.71 6.93
N ASN A 237 -12.28 -3.50 7.26
CA ASN A 237 -12.77 -2.26 6.66
C ASN A 237 -12.49 -2.21 5.15
N ILE A 238 -13.49 -1.78 4.38
CA ILE A 238 -13.30 -1.37 2.99
C ILE A 238 -12.60 -0.01 3.00
N GLU A 239 -11.56 0.12 2.17
CA GLU A 239 -10.74 1.34 2.07
C GLU A 239 -10.82 1.85 0.62
N PHE A 240 -10.75 3.16 0.44
CA PHE A 240 -10.84 3.81 -0.87
C PHE A 240 -9.55 4.55 -1.21
N LEU A 241 -9.36 4.90 -2.47
CA LEU A 241 -8.17 5.56 -3.01
C LEU A 241 -8.60 6.80 -3.78
N PHE A 242 -8.06 7.95 -3.43
CA PHE A 242 -8.26 9.19 -4.17
C PHE A 242 -6.99 9.57 -4.92
N LEU A 243 -7.17 9.99 -6.18
CA LEU A 243 -6.17 10.66 -6.99
C LEU A 243 -6.36 12.16 -6.88
N LEU A 244 -5.37 12.84 -6.32
CA LEU A 244 -5.36 14.27 -6.11
C LEU A 244 -4.19 14.92 -6.88
N GLY A 245 -4.33 16.20 -7.18
CA GLY A 245 -3.27 17.05 -7.72
C GLY A 245 -3.59 18.50 -7.43
N SER A 246 -2.72 19.45 -7.79
CA SER A 246 -3.08 20.87 -7.76
C SER A 246 -4.32 21.11 -8.61
N LYS A 247 -5.20 22.05 -8.24
CA LYS A 247 -6.37 22.42 -9.08
C LYS A 247 -5.98 22.94 -10.47
N SER A 248 -4.74 23.43 -10.63
CA SER A 248 -4.14 23.84 -11.90
C SER A 248 -3.48 22.69 -12.66
N ASN A 249 -3.49 21.45 -12.15
CA ASN A 249 -2.83 20.32 -12.78
C ASN A 249 -3.52 19.98 -14.11
N THR A 250 -2.74 20.04 -15.20
CA THR A 250 -3.21 19.81 -16.58
C THR A 250 -2.90 18.39 -17.09
N ILE A 251 -2.09 17.64 -16.34
CA ILE A 251 -1.65 16.28 -16.68
C ILE A 251 -2.74 15.28 -16.26
N LEU A 252 -3.33 15.48 -15.08
CA LEU A 252 -4.35 14.59 -14.54
C LEU A 252 -5.70 14.79 -15.22
N LYS A 253 -6.37 13.68 -15.52
CA LYS A 253 -7.70 13.67 -16.14
C LYS A 253 -8.78 13.58 -15.06
N HIS A 254 -9.79 14.44 -15.17
CA HIS A 254 -10.97 14.36 -14.32
C HIS A 254 -11.86 13.19 -14.76
N ALA A 255 -12.10 12.25 -13.85
CA ALA A 255 -13.13 11.23 -13.99
C ALA A 255 -14.47 11.77 -13.48
N ASN A 256 -15.57 11.30 -14.06
CA ASN A 256 -16.89 11.49 -13.45
C ASN A 256 -17.04 10.48 -12.29
N ILE A 257 -16.86 10.95 -11.06
CA ILE A 257 -16.84 10.07 -9.88
C ILE A 257 -18.27 9.92 -9.35
N ASP A 258 -18.83 8.73 -9.53
CA ASP A 258 -20.06 8.30 -8.84
C ASP A 258 -19.66 7.53 -7.57
N PHE A 259 -19.72 8.21 -6.42
CA PHE A 259 -19.33 7.61 -5.15
C PHE A 259 -20.23 6.45 -4.73
N MET A 260 -21.52 6.49 -5.06
CA MET A 260 -22.41 5.39 -4.69
C MET A 260 -22.06 4.13 -5.47
N LYS A 261 -21.89 4.26 -6.79
CA LYS A 261 -21.45 3.16 -7.64
C LYS A 261 -20.08 2.62 -7.21
N LEU A 262 -19.13 3.50 -6.89
CA LEU A 262 -17.82 3.09 -6.39
C LEU A 262 -17.91 2.26 -5.11
N VAL A 263 -18.78 2.66 -4.19
CA VAL A 263 -19.02 1.94 -2.94
C VAL A 263 -19.65 0.57 -3.22
N GLU A 264 -20.67 0.50 -4.08
CA GLU A 264 -21.32 -0.76 -4.48
C GLU A 264 -20.30 -1.75 -5.05
N GLU A 265 -19.48 -1.31 -6.02
CA GLU A 265 -18.42 -2.14 -6.61
C GLU A 265 -17.40 -2.61 -5.55
N ALA A 266 -17.06 -1.77 -4.58
CA ALA A 266 -16.14 -2.12 -3.50
C ALA A 266 -16.74 -3.19 -2.57
N HIS A 267 -18.03 -3.11 -2.26
CA HIS A 267 -18.74 -4.12 -1.45
C HIS A 267 -18.89 -5.44 -2.18
N GLU A 268 -19.12 -5.44 -3.49
CA GLU A 268 -19.18 -6.68 -4.30
C GLU A 268 -17.81 -7.34 -4.42
N ALA A 269 -16.77 -6.58 -4.73
CA ALA A 269 -15.43 -7.11 -4.97
C ALA A 269 -14.70 -7.59 -3.70
N THR A 270 -15.18 -7.20 -2.52
CA THR A 270 -14.54 -7.54 -1.24
C THR A 270 -15.32 -8.55 -0.42
N GLN A 271 -16.47 -9.07 -0.89
CA GLN A 271 -17.20 -10.19 -0.29
C GLN A 271 -16.42 -11.51 -0.40
#